data_AF-A0A842VNS4-F1
#
_entry.id   AF-A0A842VNS4-F1
#
_cell.length_a   1.000
_cell.length_b   1.000
_cell.length_c   1.000
_cell.angle_alpha   90.00
_cell.angle_beta   90.00
_cell.angle_gamma   90.00
#
_symmetry.space_group_name_H-M   'P 1'
#
loop_
_entity.id
_entity.type
_entity.pdbx_description
1 polymer ?
#
loop_
_entity_poly.entity_id
_entity_poly.type
_entity_poly.pdbx_seq_one_letter_code
_entity_poly.pdbx_strand_id
1 'polypeptide(L)'
;MNELSILMHLLSYKHSLHEIGASKKEILNTLNIKTKHKNAAFQELIKNLSNYVKPLGLCVKFNPLNNHWFLSKDQEISNILKANPFENKPRLAATLFVILVSCFQNSGKSDVKSIQKVRKKKTITNDLRDLEKMGYIVLNNESNEVKLTPLIGYELDLDDLLTKISLKVKNR
;
A
#
# COMPACT_ATOMS: atom_id res chain seq x y z
N MET A 1 -22.72 16.95 -9.44
CA MET A 1 -21.37 16.37 -9.66
C MET A 1 -21.51 15.22 -10.63
N ASN A 2 -20.68 15.15 -11.68
CA ASN A 2 -20.68 14.01 -12.59
C ASN A 2 -19.96 12.80 -11.95
N GLU A 3 -20.18 11.58 -12.47
CA GLU A 3 -19.62 10.34 -11.92
C GLU A 3 -18.08 10.36 -11.85
N LEU A 4 -17.43 10.94 -12.85
CA LEU A 4 -15.97 11.07 -12.90
C LEU A 4 -15.43 12.01 -11.82
N SER A 5 -16.10 13.13 -11.53
CA SER A 5 -15.74 14.05 -10.45
C SER A 5 -15.92 13.41 -9.09
N ILE A 6 -16.98 12.59 -8.92
CA ILE A 6 -17.19 11.82 -7.69
C ILE A 6 -16.05 10.80 -7.52
N LEU A 7 -15.73 10.05 -8.56
CA LEU A 7 -14.63 9.08 -8.53
C LEU A 7 -13.28 9.77 -8.28
N MET A 8 -12.97 10.86 -8.97
CA MET A 8 -11.76 11.64 -8.75
C MET A 8 -11.65 12.07 -7.28
N HIS A 9 -12.74 12.57 -6.71
CA HIS A 9 -12.79 12.96 -5.31
C HIS A 9 -12.54 11.75 -4.39
N LEU A 10 -13.31 10.66 -4.55
CA LEU A 10 -13.20 9.46 -3.72
C LEU A 10 -11.79 8.86 -3.77
N LEU A 11 -11.19 8.74 -4.95
CA LEU A 11 -9.90 8.07 -5.11
C LEU A 11 -8.70 8.96 -4.73
N SER A 12 -8.87 10.28 -4.65
CA SER A 12 -7.84 11.20 -4.17
C SER A 12 -7.99 11.57 -2.70
N TYR A 13 -9.12 11.24 -2.07
CA TYR A 13 -9.41 11.63 -0.70
C TYR A 13 -8.48 10.92 0.29
N LYS A 14 -7.92 11.68 1.23
CA LYS A 14 -7.05 11.17 2.29
C LYS A 14 -7.85 11.11 3.59
N HIS A 15 -8.28 9.89 3.97
CA HIS A 15 -9.06 9.65 5.18
C HIS A 15 -8.23 9.80 6.46
N SER A 16 -6.95 9.41 6.40
CA SER A 16 -6.03 9.51 7.54
C SER A 16 -4.57 9.59 7.06
N LEU A 17 -3.61 9.58 7.98
CA LEU A 17 -2.20 9.47 7.62
C LEU A 17 -1.89 8.20 6.80
N HIS A 18 -2.64 7.12 7.03
CA HIS A 18 -2.34 5.79 6.50
C HIS A 18 -3.29 5.34 5.40
N GLU A 19 -4.35 6.10 5.10
CA GLU A 19 -5.45 5.67 4.23
C GLU A 19 -5.83 6.73 3.21
N ILE A 20 -5.87 6.31 1.95
CA ILE A 20 -6.17 7.13 0.77
C ILE A 20 -7.12 6.35 -0.13
N GLY A 21 -8.05 7.06 -0.76
CA GLY A 21 -8.93 6.50 -1.76
C GLY A 21 -10.16 5.85 -1.15
N ALA A 22 -10.80 4.95 -1.89
CA ALA A 22 -12.05 4.32 -1.48
C ALA A 22 -12.10 2.84 -1.86
N SER A 23 -12.80 2.05 -1.05
CA SER A 23 -13.11 0.66 -1.38
C SER A 23 -14.14 0.59 -2.51
N LYS A 24 -14.17 -0.56 -3.20
CA LYS A 24 -15.20 -0.85 -4.20
C LYS A 24 -16.63 -0.69 -3.65
N LYS A 25 -16.84 -1.07 -2.40
CA LYS A 25 -18.16 -0.98 -1.74
C LYS A 25 -18.58 0.49 -1.58
N GLU A 26 -17.68 1.34 -1.12
CA GLU A 26 -17.94 2.77 -0.98
C GLU A 26 -18.20 3.43 -2.32
N ILE A 27 -17.39 3.13 -3.34
CA ILE A 27 -17.58 3.66 -4.70
C ILE A 27 -18.97 3.31 -5.24
N LEU A 28 -19.36 2.02 -5.17
CA LEU A 28 -20.66 1.57 -5.65
C LEU A 28 -21.83 2.17 -4.86
N ASN A 29 -21.66 2.35 -3.56
CA ASN A 29 -22.68 2.96 -2.69
C ASN A 29 -22.86 4.45 -3.00
N THR A 30 -21.77 5.20 -3.10
CA THR A 30 -21.79 6.65 -3.37
C THR A 30 -22.36 6.97 -4.75
N LEU A 31 -22.07 6.13 -5.76
CA LEU A 31 -22.64 6.25 -7.11
C LEU A 31 -24.04 5.63 -7.23
N ASN A 32 -24.60 5.09 -6.15
CA ASN A 32 -25.93 4.46 -6.11
C ASN A 32 -26.11 3.33 -7.15
N ILE A 33 -25.04 2.57 -7.43
CA ILE A 33 -25.04 1.50 -8.43
C ILE A 33 -25.65 0.23 -7.82
N LYS A 34 -26.92 0.01 -8.11
CA LYS A 34 -27.71 -1.15 -7.64
C LYS A 34 -27.81 -2.28 -8.67
N THR A 35 -27.09 -2.19 -9.79
CA THR A 35 -27.23 -3.13 -10.91
C THR A 35 -26.92 -4.58 -10.52
N LYS A 36 -27.52 -5.56 -11.21
CA LYS A 36 -27.20 -6.99 -11.05
C LYS A 36 -25.74 -7.31 -11.44
N HIS A 37 -25.11 -6.43 -12.22
CA HIS A 37 -23.74 -6.56 -12.76
C HIS A 37 -22.74 -5.58 -12.13
N LYS A 38 -22.79 -5.40 -10.80
CA LYS A 38 -21.92 -4.45 -10.06
C LYS A 38 -20.44 -4.58 -10.39
N ASN A 39 -19.97 -5.79 -10.66
CA ASN A 39 -18.57 -6.04 -10.99
C ASN A 39 -18.18 -5.45 -12.35
N ALA A 40 -18.99 -5.67 -13.39
CA ALA A 40 -18.72 -5.14 -14.72
C ALA A 40 -18.78 -3.61 -14.71
N ALA A 41 -19.83 -3.04 -14.08
CA ALA A 41 -19.98 -1.60 -13.94
C ALA A 41 -18.79 -0.98 -13.21
N PHE A 42 -18.33 -1.59 -12.12
CA PHE A 42 -17.14 -1.11 -11.40
C PHE A 42 -15.88 -1.12 -12.28
N GLN A 43 -15.64 -2.20 -13.02
CA GLN A 43 -14.48 -2.30 -13.90
C GLN A 43 -14.50 -1.25 -15.00
N GLU A 44 -15.68 -1.00 -15.57
CA GLU A 44 -15.87 0.04 -16.58
C GLU A 44 -15.58 1.45 -16.01
N LEU A 45 -16.08 1.75 -14.81
CA LEU A 45 -15.81 3.02 -14.13
C LEU A 45 -14.31 3.26 -13.91
N ILE A 46 -13.60 2.25 -13.37
CA ILE A 46 -12.16 2.34 -13.11
C ILE A 46 -11.39 2.46 -14.42
N LYS A 47 -11.76 1.70 -15.46
CA LYS A 47 -11.13 1.78 -16.79
C LYS A 47 -11.32 3.17 -17.41
N ASN A 48 -12.53 3.70 -17.37
CA ASN A 48 -12.85 5.01 -17.91
C ASN A 48 -12.05 6.10 -17.18
N LEU A 49 -12.08 6.10 -15.84
CA LEU A 49 -11.30 7.05 -15.06
C LEU A 49 -9.80 6.96 -15.38
N SER A 50 -9.25 5.75 -15.45
CA SER A 50 -7.84 5.52 -15.76
C SER A 50 -7.43 6.16 -17.10
N ASN A 51 -8.28 6.04 -18.13
CA ASN A 51 -8.05 6.66 -19.43
C ASN A 51 -8.12 8.20 -19.36
N TYR A 52 -9.04 8.75 -18.57
CA TYR A 52 -9.20 10.20 -18.42
C TYR A 52 -8.05 10.86 -17.66
N VAL A 53 -7.50 10.18 -16.65
CA VAL A 53 -6.45 10.76 -15.79
C VAL A 53 -5.04 10.54 -16.34
N LYS A 54 -4.86 9.56 -17.24
CA LYS A 54 -3.55 9.23 -17.83
C LYS A 54 -2.85 10.43 -18.50
N PRO A 55 -3.52 11.29 -19.30
CA PRO A 55 -2.89 12.47 -19.88
C PRO A 55 -2.38 13.49 -18.85
N LEU A 56 -2.90 13.45 -17.61
CA LEU A 56 -2.46 14.29 -16.51
C LEU A 56 -1.25 13.71 -15.76
N GLY A 57 -0.71 12.57 -16.21
CA GLY A 57 0.37 11.88 -15.52
C GLY A 57 -0.08 11.16 -14.25
N LEU A 58 -1.37 10.83 -14.15
CA LEU A 58 -1.96 10.12 -13.03
C LEU A 58 -2.36 8.71 -13.45
N CYS A 59 -2.42 7.81 -12.48
CA CYS A 59 -2.90 6.45 -12.66
C CYS A 59 -3.77 6.01 -11.48
N VAL A 60 -4.72 5.12 -11.75
CA VAL A 60 -5.51 4.48 -10.70
C VAL A 60 -4.77 3.23 -10.24
N LYS A 61 -4.52 3.11 -8.94
CA LYS A 61 -3.85 1.96 -8.31
C LYS A 61 -4.76 1.31 -7.27
N PHE A 62 -4.43 0.07 -6.91
CA PHE A 62 -5.12 -0.71 -5.90
C PHE A 62 -4.17 -1.02 -4.74
N ASN A 63 -4.62 -0.79 -3.51
CA ASN A 63 -3.89 -1.15 -2.30
C ASN A 63 -4.46 -2.46 -1.73
N PRO A 64 -3.71 -3.57 -1.80
CA PRO A 64 -4.19 -4.86 -1.33
C PRO A 64 -4.28 -4.99 0.20
N LEU A 65 -3.66 -4.08 0.97
CA LEU A 65 -3.65 -4.16 2.44
C LEU A 65 -4.98 -3.74 3.06
N ASN A 66 -5.72 -2.84 2.41
CA ASN A 66 -7.04 -2.40 2.86
C ASN A 66 -8.12 -2.47 1.77
N ASN A 67 -7.81 -3.01 0.58
CA ASN A 67 -8.74 -3.13 -0.55
C ASN A 67 -9.26 -1.79 -1.09
N HIS A 68 -8.43 -0.75 -1.06
CA HIS A 68 -8.78 0.58 -1.56
C HIS A 68 -8.23 0.85 -2.95
N TRP A 69 -9.02 1.54 -3.76
CA TRP A 69 -8.60 2.12 -5.03
C TRP A 69 -8.24 3.58 -4.80
N PHE A 70 -7.13 4.04 -5.37
CA PHE A 70 -6.62 5.39 -5.17
C PHE A 70 -5.98 5.95 -6.43
N LEU A 71 -5.89 7.28 -6.50
CA LEU A 71 -5.15 7.98 -7.53
C LEU A 71 -3.70 8.15 -7.09
N SER A 72 -2.78 7.81 -7.99
CA SER A 72 -1.34 7.99 -7.82
C SER A 72 -0.76 8.70 -9.02
N LYS A 73 0.50 9.13 -8.90
CA LYS A 73 1.28 9.61 -10.03
C LYS A 73 1.79 8.41 -10.83
N ASP A 74 1.89 8.56 -12.15
CA ASP A 74 2.54 7.58 -13.01
C ASP A 74 3.96 7.27 -12.48
N GLN A 75 4.44 6.03 -12.64
CA GLN A 75 5.73 5.57 -12.15
C GLN A 75 6.89 6.40 -12.73
N GLU A 76 6.81 6.78 -14.02
CA GLU A 76 7.84 7.61 -14.66
C GLU A 76 7.93 9.00 -14.01
N ILE A 77 6.77 9.61 -13.78
CA ILE A 77 6.64 10.91 -13.11
C ILE A 77 6.99 10.79 -11.62
N SER A 78 6.64 9.68 -10.97
CA SER A 78 6.96 9.41 -9.57
C SER A 78 8.46 9.24 -9.36
N ASN A 79 9.17 8.58 -10.28
CA ASN A 79 10.63 8.41 -10.19
C ASN A 79 11.36 9.75 -10.37
N ILE A 80 10.80 10.67 -11.14
CA ILE A 80 11.34 12.03 -11.32
C ILE A 80 11.04 12.90 -10.08
N LEU A 81 9.88 12.71 -9.44
CA LEU A 81 9.37 13.63 -8.41
C LEU A 81 9.46 13.13 -6.96
N LYS A 82 9.71 11.84 -6.69
CA LYS A 82 9.83 11.31 -5.33
C LYS A 82 11.27 10.91 -5.00
N ALA A 83 11.77 11.46 -3.90
CA ALA A 83 12.85 10.83 -3.14
C ALA A 83 12.34 9.47 -2.62
N ASN A 84 13.13 8.42 -2.77
CA ASN A 84 12.88 7.15 -2.10
C ASN A 84 12.73 7.44 -0.58
N PRO A 85 11.64 7.03 0.10
CA PRO A 85 11.46 7.36 1.53
C PRO A 85 12.57 6.78 2.43
N PHE A 86 13.32 5.81 1.89
CA PHE A 86 14.49 5.20 2.51
C PHE A 86 15.82 5.62 1.87
N GLU A 87 15.83 6.68 1.08
CA GLU A 87 17.07 7.30 0.60
C GLU A 87 17.95 7.66 1.81
N ASN A 88 19.21 7.22 1.77
CA ASN A 88 20.16 7.30 2.89
C ASN A 88 19.74 6.57 4.19
N LYS A 89 18.69 5.74 4.16
CA LYS A 89 18.21 4.92 5.29
C LYS A 89 18.13 3.43 4.95
N PRO A 90 19.19 2.79 4.39
CA PRO A 90 19.18 1.37 4.02
C PRO A 90 18.89 0.46 5.23
N ARG A 91 19.25 0.92 6.43
CA ARG A 91 18.96 0.27 7.70
C ARG A 91 17.46 0.04 7.90
N LEU A 92 16.65 1.09 7.69
CA LEU A 92 15.20 1.04 7.87
C LEU A 92 14.53 0.28 6.73
N ALA A 93 14.97 0.47 5.49
CA ALA A 93 14.48 -0.30 4.34
C ALA A 93 14.60 -1.81 4.57
N ALA A 94 15.78 -2.27 5.00
CA ALA A 94 16.01 -3.69 5.26
C ALA A 94 15.17 -4.21 6.45
N THR A 95 14.91 -3.38 7.47
CA THR A 95 14.05 -3.77 8.59
C THR A 95 12.59 -3.85 8.15
N LEU A 96 12.08 -2.86 7.41
CA LEU A 96 10.72 -2.90 6.85
C LEU A 96 10.53 -4.07 5.90
N PHE A 97 11.51 -4.37 5.05
CA PHE A 97 11.45 -5.53 4.15
C PHE A 97 11.28 -6.85 4.90
N VAL A 98 12.02 -7.05 6.00
CA VAL A 98 11.85 -8.24 6.84
C VAL A 98 10.47 -8.27 7.47
N ILE A 99 9.99 -7.15 8.00
CA ILE A 99 8.64 -7.06 8.60
C ILE A 99 7.57 -7.39 7.56
N LEU A 100 7.69 -6.88 6.33
CA LEU A 100 6.78 -7.16 5.22
C LEU A 100 6.68 -8.64 4.93
N VAL A 101 7.83 -9.29 4.69
CA VAL A 101 7.89 -10.73 4.42
C VAL A 101 7.31 -11.53 5.59
N SER A 102 7.69 -11.20 6.83
CA SER A 102 7.20 -11.92 8.00
C SER A 102 5.71 -11.72 8.26
N CYS A 103 5.15 -10.54 7.98
CA CYS A 103 3.72 -10.30 8.12
C CYS A 103 2.92 -11.03 7.02
N PHE A 104 3.42 -11.07 5.78
CA PHE A 104 2.76 -11.83 4.71
C PHE A 104 2.72 -13.33 4.99
N GLN A 105 3.73 -13.86 5.68
CA GLN A 105 3.76 -15.27 6.10
C GLN A 105 2.83 -15.58 7.28
N ASN A 106 2.52 -14.59 8.11
CA ASN A 106 1.86 -14.78 9.41
C ASN A 106 0.55 -13.99 9.52
N SER A 107 -0.28 -14.03 8.46
CA SER A 107 -1.63 -13.43 8.46
C SER A 107 -1.68 -11.95 8.87
N GLY A 108 -0.64 -11.18 8.52
CA GLY A 108 -0.58 -9.73 8.68
C GLY A 108 0.01 -9.24 10.01
N LYS A 109 0.51 -10.13 10.88
CA LYS A 109 1.23 -9.77 12.12
C LYS A 109 2.52 -10.54 12.25
N SER A 110 3.50 -10.02 12.98
CA SER A 110 4.76 -10.74 13.23
C SER A 110 5.36 -10.37 14.59
N ASP A 111 5.87 -11.38 15.31
CA ASP A 111 6.57 -11.16 16.58
C ASP A 111 7.92 -10.47 16.37
N VAL A 112 8.26 -9.53 17.25
CA VAL A 112 9.50 -8.75 17.19
C VAL A 112 10.76 -9.62 17.25
N LYS A 113 10.76 -10.72 18.03
CA LYS A 113 11.92 -11.62 18.13
C LYS A 113 12.15 -12.35 16.82
N SER A 114 11.10 -12.74 16.12
CA SER A 114 11.20 -13.36 14.79
C SER A 114 11.86 -12.43 13.78
N ILE A 115 11.43 -11.15 13.74
CA ILE A 115 11.99 -10.11 12.88
C ILE A 115 13.47 -9.87 13.23
N GLN A 116 13.79 -9.80 14.52
CA GLN A 116 15.15 -9.60 15.00
C GLN A 116 16.09 -10.73 14.57
N LYS A 117 15.62 -11.99 14.67
CA LYS A 117 16.37 -13.18 14.25
C LYS A 117 16.70 -13.13 12.77
N VAL A 118 15.72 -12.81 11.92
CA VAL A 118 15.91 -12.71 10.46
C VAL A 118 16.84 -11.54 10.11
N ARG A 119 16.72 -10.39 10.82
CA ARG A 119 17.63 -9.24 10.62
C ARG A 119 19.06 -9.48 11.08
N LYS A 120 19.32 -10.53 11.87
CA LYS A 120 20.65 -10.83 12.47
C LYS A 120 21.26 -9.62 13.19
N LYS A 121 20.43 -8.87 13.93
CA LYS A 121 20.85 -7.66 14.69
C LYS A 121 20.72 -7.87 16.19
N LYS A 122 21.64 -7.27 16.95
CA LYS A 122 21.60 -7.26 18.42
C LYS A 122 20.34 -6.58 18.97
N THR A 123 19.91 -5.48 18.36
CA THR A 123 18.64 -4.79 18.70
C THR A 123 18.01 -4.21 17.45
N ILE A 124 16.67 -4.19 17.40
CA ILE A 124 15.89 -3.56 16.32
C ILE A 124 14.91 -2.50 16.81
N THR A 125 14.87 -2.22 18.11
CA THR A 125 13.89 -1.34 18.76
C THR A 125 13.88 0.08 18.18
N ASN A 126 15.05 0.64 17.89
CA ASN A 126 15.14 1.97 17.28
C ASN A 126 14.60 1.96 15.84
N ASP A 127 14.91 0.92 15.06
CA ASP A 127 14.38 0.77 13.70
C ASP A 127 12.85 0.67 13.73
N LEU A 128 12.29 -0.09 14.69
CA LEU A 128 10.85 -0.24 14.86
C LEU A 128 10.17 1.08 15.24
N ARG A 129 10.73 1.83 16.20
CA ARG A 129 10.22 3.15 16.59
C ARG A 129 10.27 4.15 15.45
N ASP A 130 11.34 4.15 14.67
CA ASP A 130 11.47 5.03 13.50
C ASP A 130 10.42 4.67 12.42
N LEU A 131 10.23 3.38 12.15
CA LEU A 131 9.22 2.91 11.18
C LEU A 131 7.78 3.18 11.64
N GLU A 132 7.52 3.10 12.94
CA GLU A 132 6.22 3.45 13.54
C GLU A 132 5.95 4.95 13.42
N LYS A 133 6.95 5.81 13.71
CA LYS A 133 6.85 7.27 13.51
C LYS A 133 6.62 7.66 12.05
N MET A 134 7.22 6.92 11.11
CA MET A 134 6.97 7.08 9.68
C MET A 134 5.58 6.58 9.27
N GLY A 135 4.88 5.87 10.15
CA GLY A 135 3.52 5.40 9.93
C GLY A 135 3.41 4.12 9.11
N TYR A 136 4.51 3.38 8.90
CA TYR A 136 4.50 2.13 8.15
C TYR A 136 4.05 0.92 8.97
N ILE A 137 4.26 0.98 10.28
CA ILE A 137 3.93 -0.12 11.19
C ILE A 137 3.22 0.40 12.45
N VAL A 138 2.54 -0.51 13.13
CA VAL A 138 2.01 -0.32 14.47
C VAL A 138 2.66 -1.37 15.37
N LEU A 139 3.20 -0.93 16.51
CA LEU A 139 3.76 -1.82 17.53
C LEU A 139 2.70 -2.10 18.58
N ASN A 140 2.49 -3.38 18.88
CA ASN A 140 1.76 -3.78 20.08
C ASN A 140 2.77 -4.16 21.15
N ASN A 141 2.95 -3.28 22.14
CA ASN A 141 3.91 -3.49 23.22
C ASN A 141 3.48 -4.61 24.19
N GLU A 142 2.18 -4.89 24.31
CA GLU A 142 1.66 -5.94 25.19
C GLU A 142 1.90 -7.33 24.61
N SER A 143 1.63 -7.52 23.31
CA SER A 143 1.85 -8.79 22.62
C SER A 143 3.24 -8.94 22.00
N ASN A 144 4.07 -7.88 22.03
CA ASN A 144 5.38 -7.82 21.36
C ASN A 144 5.28 -8.12 19.85
N GLU A 145 4.20 -7.66 19.22
CA GLU A 145 3.90 -7.88 17.81
C GLU A 145 4.02 -6.59 17.00
N VAL A 146 4.30 -6.76 15.72
CA VAL A 146 4.32 -5.71 14.70
C VAL A 146 3.23 -6.00 13.69
N LYS A 147 2.49 -4.97 13.29
CA LYS A 147 1.51 -5.00 12.20
C LYS A 147 1.85 -3.96 11.15
N LEU A 148 1.63 -4.28 9.87
CA LEU A 148 1.73 -3.33 8.77
C LEU A 148 0.54 -2.35 8.76
N THR A 149 0.79 -1.10 8.41
CA THR A 149 -0.28 -0.15 8.07
C THR A 149 -0.57 -0.17 6.56
N PRO A 150 -1.75 0.31 6.13
CA PRO A 150 -2.04 0.42 4.71
C PRO A 150 -1.13 1.42 3.96
N LEU A 151 -0.43 2.33 4.67
CA LEU A 151 0.49 3.32 4.07
C LEU A 151 1.46 2.68 3.06
N ILE A 152 1.94 1.48 3.40
CA ILE A 152 2.89 0.73 2.58
C ILE A 152 2.35 0.48 1.17
N GLY A 153 1.08 0.09 1.03
CA GLY A 153 0.50 -0.20 -0.29
C GLY A 153 0.21 1.05 -1.13
N TYR A 154 0.32 2.25 -0.56
CA TYR A 154 0.23 3.51 -1.30
C TYR A 154 1.59 4.00 -1.79
N GLU A 155 2.67 3.62 -1.09
CA GLU A 155 4.02 4.10 -1.38
C GLU A 155 4.90 3.08 -2.09
N LEU A 156 4.64 1.78 -1.90
CA LEU A 156 5.40 0.68 -2.48
C LEU A 156 4.56 -0.10 -3.48
N ASP A 157 5.22 -0.57 -4.54
CA ASP A 157 4.64 -1.52 -5.49
C ASP A 157 4.74 -2.94 -4.91
N LEU A 158 3.72 -3.33 -4.15
CA LEU A 158 3.70 -4.64 -3.48
C LEU A 158 3.62 -5.80 -4.47
N ASP A 159 2.92 -5.63 -5.59
CA ASP A 159 2.78 -6.68 -6.60
C ASP A 159 4.11 -6.95 -7.33
N ASP A 160 4.83 -5.90 -7.70
CA ASP A 160 6.19 -6.03 -8.26
C ASP A 160 7.16 -6.63 -7.24
N LEU A 161 7.10 -6.18 -5.98
CA LEU A 161 7.93 -6.72 -4.90
C LEU A 161 7.70 -8.23 -4.71
N LEU A 162 6.45 -8.66 -4.61
CA LEU A 162 6.09 -10.06 -4.41
C LEU A 162 6.49 -10.92 -5.62
N THR A 163 6.22 -10.44 -6.83
CA THR A 163 6.67 -11.10 -8.08
C THR A 163 8.17 -11.32 -8.07
N LYS A 164 8.97 -10.29 -7.74
CA LYS A 164 10.44 -10.39 -7.68
C LYS A 164 10.91 -11.36 -6.61
N ILE A 165 10.25 -11.41 -5.45
CA ILE A 165 10.57 -12.39 -4.40
C ILE A 165 10.29 -13.80 -4.92
N SER A 166 9.12 -14.05 -5.50
CA SER A 166 8.73 -15.37 -6.02
C SER A 166 9.68 -15.88 -7.12
N LEU A 167 10.12 -15.01 -8.03
CA LEU A 167 11.07 -15.36 -9.08
C LEU A 167 12.46 -15.74 -8.53
N LYS A 168 12.94 -15.03 -7.50
CA LYS A 168 14.23 -15.35 -6.87
C LYS A 168 14.21 -16.65 -6.06
N VAL A 169 13.05 -17.05 -5.54
CA VAL A 169 12.90 -18.31 -4.81
C VAL A 169 12.91 -19.51 -5.76
N LYS A 170 12.37 -19.38 -6.98
CA LYS A 170 12.37 -20.46 -7.99
C LYS A 170 13.75 -20.74 -8.62
N ASN A 171 14.66 -19.77 -8.57
CA ASN A 171 16.01 -19.88 -9.13
C ASN A 171 17.06 -20.33 -8.08
N ARG A 172 16.62 -20.98 -7.00
CA ARG A 172 17.44 -21.64 -5.99
C ARG A 172 16.99 -23.08 -5.85
#